data_AF-A0A1Q7Z2Q4-F1
#
_entry.id   AF-A0A1Q7Z2Q4-F1
#
_cell.length_a   1.000
_cell.length_b   1.000
_cell.length_c   1.000
_cell.angle_alpha   90.00
_cell.angle_beta   90.00
_cell.angle_gamma   90.00
#
_symmetry.space_group_name_H-M   'P 1'
#
loop_
_entity.id
_entity.type
_entity.pdbx_description
1 polymer ?
#
loop_
_entity_poly.entity_id
_entity_poly.type
_entity_poly.pdbx_seq_one_letter_code
_entity_poly.pdbx_strand_id
1 'polypeptide(L)' 'MSAPAFAVDTLDTTGAGDAFAAGYLAGWMWGLPDRELAVFSNAVAARSTTAVGCRDGLPTLEQIRAFLQARGHAII' A
#
# COMPACT_ATOMS: atom_id res chain seq x y z
N MET A 1 -3.26 12.45 -11.07
CA MET A 1 -2.30 11.90 -10.10
C MET A 1 -2.11 10.43 -10.42
N SER A 2 -0.89 9.96 -10.64
CA SER A 2 -0.59 8.55 -10.89
C SER A 2 0.77 8.17 -10.31
N ALA A 3 0.88 6.95 -9.79
CA ALA A 3 2.12 6.34 -9.33
C ALA A 3 2.23 4.94 -9.94
N PRO A 4 3.45 4.47 -10.28
CA PRO A 4 3.63 3.13 -10.78
C PRO A 4 3.23 2.10 -9.72
N ALA A 5 2.73 0.95 -10.16
CA ALA A 5 2.48 -0.19 -9.28
C ALA A 5 3.80 -0.80 -8.81
N PHE A 6 3.79 -1.43 -7.64
CA PHE A 6 4.93 -2.18 -7.14
C PHE A 6 4.93 -3.61 -7.66
N ALA A 7 6.07 -4.04 -8.19
CA ALA A 7 6.30 -5.45 -8.49
C ALA A 7 6.42 -6.25 -7.18
N VAL A 8 5.55 -7.24 -7.03
CA VAL A 8 5.45 -8.15 -5.89
C VAL A 8 5.03 -9.54 -6.35
N ASP A 9 5.46 -10.58 -5.64
CA ASP A 9 4.98 -11.95 -5.87
C ASP A 9 3.56 -12.10 -5.32
N THR A 10 2.59 -11.99 -6.23
CA THR A 10 1.16 -11.95 -5.91
C THR A 10 0.65 -13.37 -5.63
N LEU A 11 -0.07 -13.53 -4.51
CA LEU A 11 -0.65 -14.80 -4.08
C LEU A 11 -2.19 -14.79 -4.14
N ASP A 12 -2.82 -13.71 -3.67
CA ASP A 12 -4.28 -13.53 -3.68
C ASP A 12 -4.62 -12.05 -3.91
N THR A 13 -5.46 -11.74 -4.88
CA THR A 13 -5.83 -10.34 -5.19
C THR A 13 -7.10 -9.88 -4.47
N THR A 14 -7.75 -10.76 -3.70
CA THR A 14 -9.01 -10.48 -3.03
C THR A 14 -8.85 -9.34 -2.04
N GLY A 15 -9.63 -8.27 -2.19
CA GLY A 15 -9.59 -7.10 -1.30
C GLY A 15 -8.48 -6.10 -1.58
N ALA A 16 -7.67 -6.27 -2.63
CA ALA A 16 -6.60 -5.31 -2.97
C ALA A 16 -7.11 -3.89 -3.24
N GLY A 17 -8.30 -3.76 -3.85
CA GLY A 17 -8.97 -2.47 -4.06
C GLY A 17 -9.44 -1.81 -2.77
N ASP A 18 -9.98 -2.60 -1.83
CA ASP A 18 -10.37 -2.12 -0.51
C ASP A 18 -9.15 -1.67 0.30
N ALA A 19 -8.04 -2.43 0.22
CA ALA A 19 -6.77 -2.09 0.82
C ALA A 19 -6.19 -0.80 0.23
N PHE A 20 -6.27 -0.61 -1.10
CA PHE A 20 -5.90 0.66 -1.75
C PHE A 20 -6.71 1.83 -1.20
N ALA A 21 -8.04 1.69 -1.16
CA ALA A 21 -8.95 2.74 -0.70
C ALA A 21 -8.70 3.08 0.78
N ALA A 22 -8.52 2.06 1.63
CA ALA A 22 -8.17 2.24 3.04
C ALA A 22 -6.83 2.98 3.20
N GLY A 23 -5.81 2.59 2.43
CA GLY A 23 -4.52 3.28 2.40
C GLY A 23 -4.65 4.74 1.95
N TYR A 24 -5.45 5.01 0.91
CA TYR A 24 -5.68 6.37 0.43
C TYR A 24 -6.35 7.25 1.49
N LEU A 25 -7.42 6.75 2.12
CA LEU A 25 -8.13 7.48 3.17
C LEU A 25 -7.23 7.74 4.38
N ALA A 26 -6.45 6.74 4.81
CA ALA A 26 -5.51 6.89 5.92
C ALA A 26 -4.44 7.95 5.60
N GLY A 27 -3.79 7.85 4.45
CA GLY A 27 -2.80 8.84 4.01
C GLY A 27 -3.38 10.24 3.89
N TRP A 28 -4.63 10.36 3.43
CA TRP A 28 -5.30 11.66 3.27
C TRP A 28 -5.59 12.30 4.63
N MET A 29 -6.04 11.50 5.60
CA MET A 29 -6.21 11.94 6.98
C MET A 29 -4.89 12.35 7.65
N TRP A 30 -3.76 11.79 7.22
CA TRP A 30 -2.42 12.18 7.68
C TRP A 30 -1.85 13.39 6.94
N GLY A 31 -2.56 13.95 5.96
CA GLY A 31 -2.12 15.12 5.21
C GLY A 31 -1.00 14.82 4.20
N LEU A 32 -0.90 13.58 3.72
CA LEU A 32 0.09 13.23 2.71
C LEU A 32 -0.14 14.04 1.41
N PRO A 33 0.94 14.52 0.76
CA PRO A 33 0.84 15.10 -0.57
C PRO A 33 0.30 14.08 -1.57
N ASP A 34 -0.41 14.58 -2.57
CA ASP A 34 -0.94 13.83 -3.72
C ASP A 34 -0.05 12.69 -4.22
N ARG A 35 1.22 12.98 -4.51
CA ARG A 35 2.14 11.95 -5.03
C ARG A 35 2.41 10.84 -4.01
N GLU A 36 2.53 11.19 -2.73
CA GLU A 36 2.79 10.25 -1.65
C GLU A 36 1.55 9.43 -1.31
N LEU A 37 0.35 10.01 -1.43
CA LEU A 37 -0.92 9.27 -1.35
C LEU A 37 -0.96 8.13 -2.36
N ALA A 38 -0.73 8.43 -3.63
CA ALA A 38 -0.77 7.41 -4.69
C ALA A 38 0.28 6.30 -4.47
N VAL A 39 1.49 6.67 -4.03
CA VAL A 39 2.55 5.69 -3.74
C VAL A 39 2.20 4.85 -2.51
N PHE A 40 1.73 5.47 -1.42
CA PHE A 40 1.35 4.78 -0.20
C PHE A 40 0.20 3.79 -0.43
N SER A 41 -0.88 4.23 -1.09
CA SER A 41 -2.01 3.37 -1.43
C SER A 41 -1.61 2.20 -2.32
N ASN A 42 -0.73 2.42 -3.31
CA ASN A 42 -0.17 1.35 -4.13
C ASN A 42 0.64 0.35 -3.30
N ALA A 43 1.40 0.81 -2.30
CA ALA A 43 2.17 -0.08 -1.43
C ALA A 43 1.27 -0.93 -0.53
N VAL A 44 0.21 -0.33 0.03
CA VAL A 44 -0.78 -1.04 0.84
C VAL A 44 -1.46 -2.13 0.02
N ALA A 45 -1.92 -1.79 -1.19
CA ALA A 45 -2.56 -2.75 -2.10
C ALA A 45 -1.59 -3.85 -2.56
N ALA A 46 -0.37 -3.49 -3.00
CA ALA A 46 0.61 -4.47 -3.44
C ALA A 46 1.01 -5.42 -2.30
N ARG A 47 1.15 -4.91 -1.07
CA ARG A 47 1.50 -5.78 0.05
C ARG A 47 0.33 -6.68 0.46
N SER A 48 -0.91 -6.20 0.36
CA SER A 48 -2.08 -7.02 0.70
C SER A 48 -2.20 -8.25 -0.20
N THR A 49 -1.71 -8.19 -1.43
CA THR A 49 -1.83 -9.32 -2.36
C THR A 49 -0.81 -10.45 -2.16
N THR A 50 0.17 -10.24 -1.28
CA THR A 50 1.27 -11.20 -1.05
C THR A 50 0.94 -12.25 0.03
N ALA A 51 -0.29 -12.26 0.53
CA ALA A 51 -0.80 -13.20 1.53
C ALA A 51 -2.22 -13.65 1.16
N VAL A 52 -2.61 -14.84 1.63
CA VAL A 52 -3.95 -15.39 1.36
C VAL A 52 -4.99 -14.70 2.22
N GLY A 53 -6.12 -14.32 1.63
CA GLY A 53 -7.28 -13.79 2.35
C GLY A 53 -7.31 -12.27 2.47
N CYS A 54 -8.52 -11.71 2.33
CA CYS A 54 -8.78 -10.27 2.29
C CYS A 54 -8.36 -9.50 3.56
N ARG A 55 -8.46 -10.12 4.74
CA ARG A 55 -8.15 -9.47 6.04
C ARG A 55 -6.79 -9.89 6.58
N ASP A 56 -6.50 -11.18 6.51
CA ASP A 56 -5.25 -11.74 7.04
C ASP A 56 -4.02 -11.25 6.27
N GLY A 57 -4.21 -10.83 5.01
CA GLY A 57 -3.17 -10.20 4.21
C GLY A 57 -2.97 -8.70 4.45
N LEU A 58 -3.78 -8.03 5.28
CA LEU A 58 -3.64 -6.59 5.48
C LEU A 58 -2.31 -6.25 6.19
N PRO A 59 -1.50 -5.34 5.60
CA PRO A 59 -0.21 -5.00 6.16
C PRO A 59 -0.33 -4.02 7.32
N THR A 60 0.58 -4.12 8.28
CA THR A 60 0.75 -3.08 9.30
C THR A 60 1.47 -1.86 8.72
N LEU A 61 1.32 -0.72 9.40
CA LEU A 61 2.01 0.52 9.00
C LEU A 61 3.53 0.34 8.96
N GLU A 62 4.10 -0.40 9.92
CA GLU A 62 5.53 -0.69 9.97
C GLU A 62 5.99 -1.54 8.77
N GLN A 63 5.20 -2.54 8.37
CA GLN A 63 5.48 -3.35 7.19
C GLN A 63 5.46 -2.51 5.91
N ILE A 64 4.53 -1.55 5.80
CA ILE A 64 4.49 -0.64 4.65
C ILE A 64 5.67 0.32 4.64
N ARG A 65 6.02 0.90 5.79
CA ARG A 65 7.20 1.78 5.90
C ARG A 65 8.47 1.04 5.48
N ALA A 66 8.68 -0.19 5.98
CA ALA A 66 9.81 -1.02 5.59
C ALA A 66 9.79 -1.35 4.08
N PHE A 67 8.61 -1.67 3.54
CA PHE A 67 8.42 -1.98 2.12
C PHE A 67 8.75 -0.79 1.20
N LEU A 68 8.34 0.42 1.60
CA LEU A 68 8.59 1.67 0.89
C LEU A 68 10.06 2.08 0.98
N GLN A 69 10.67 2.00 2.17
CA GLN A 69 12.09 2.30 2.38
C GLN A 69 13.00 1.39 1.54
N ALA A 70 12.70 0.09 1.51
CA ALA A 70 13.43 -0.88 0.67
C ALA A 70 13.36 -0.57 -0.84
N ARG A 71 12.41 0.28 -1.26
CA ARG A 71 12.19 0.70 -2.66
C ARG A 71 12.55 2.17 -2.89
N GLY A 72 13.23 2.81 -1.94
CA GLY A 72 13.70 4.19 -2.08
C GLY A 72 12.62 5.26 -1.86
N HIS A 73 11.50 4.91 -1.23
CA HIS A 73 10.45 5.84 -0.85
C HIS A 73 10.52 6.16 0.64
N ALA A 74 10.85 7.41 0.99
CA ALA A 74 10.77 7.93 2.35
C ALA A 74 9.42 8.64 2.52
N ILE A 75 8.37 7.84 2.73
CA ILE A 75 7.01 8.28 3.01
C ILE A 75 6.68 7.71 4.38
N ILE A 76 6.15 8.55 5.27
CA ILE A 76 5.73 8.28 6.66
C ILE A 76 6.75 7.61 7.61
#